data_AF-A0A2N6CLR4-F1
#
_entry.id   AF-A0A2N6CLR4-F1
#
_cell.length_a   1.000
_cell.length_b   1.000
_cell.length_c   1.000
_cell.angle_alpha   90.00
_cell.angle_beta   90.00
_cell.angle_gamma   90.00
#
_symmetry.space_group_name_H-M   'P 1'
#
loop_
_entity.id
_entity.type
_entity.pdbx_description
1 polymer ?
#
loop_
_entity_poly.entity_id
_entity_poly.type
_entity_poly.pdbx_seq_one_letter_code
_entity_poly.pdbx_strand_id
1 'polypeptide(L)'
;MKILLANPRGFCAGVDRAIEIVERALELFGPPIYVRHEVVHNRFVVDGLRRKGAIFVEELDEVPDDATVIFSAHGVARAVQTEAQRRQLTVFDATCPLVTKVHMEVTRYAREG
;
A
#
# COMPACT_ATOMS: atom_id res chain seq x y z
N MET A 1 -8.16 15.07 -37.50
CA MET A 1 -8.76 14.36 -36.35
C MET A 1 -8.53 15.22 -35.11
N LYS A 2 -9.59 15.56 -34.34
CA LYS A 2 -9.47 16.34 -33.10
C LYS A 2 -9.44 15.38 -31.91
N ILE A 3 -8.38 15.40 -31.11
CA ILE A 3 -8.27 14.62 -29.87
C ILE A 3 -8.78 15.50 -28.71
N LEU A 4 -9.62 14.93 -27.85
CA LEU A 4 -10.15 15.58 -26.65
C LEU A 4 -9.68 14.83 -25.41
N LEU A 5 -9.33 15.56 -24.36
CA LEU A 5 -8.86 15.00 -23.08
C LEU A 5 -9.85 15.36 -21.97
N ALA A 6 -10.27 14.34 -21.21
CA ALA A 6 -11.18 14.51 -20.09
C ALA A 6 -10.53 15.20 -18.88
N ASN A 7 -11.33 15.86 -18.04
CA ASN A 7 -10.93 16.36 -16.72
C ASN A 7 -12.07 16.12 -15.71
N PRO A 8 -11.78 15.53 -14.52
CA PRO A 8 -10.47 15.05 -14.07
C PRO A 8 -10.03 13.76 -14.79
N ARG A 9 -8.72 13.51 -14.85
CA ARG A 9 -8.12 12.26 -15.33
C ARG A 9 -6.79 12.01 -14.60
N GLY A 10 -6.43 10.74 -14.41
CA GLY A 10 -5.15 10.36 -13.80
C GLY A 10 -5.25 10.09 -12.30
N PHE A 11 -4.26 10.54 -11.54
CA PHE A 11 -4.08 10.19 -10.14
C PHE A 11 -5.12 10.86 -9.22
N CYS A 12 -5.49 10.15 -8.17
CA CYS A 12 -6.28 10.67 -7.06
C CYS A 12 -5.39 10.81 -5.82
N ALA A 13 -5.86 11.55 -4.81
CA ALA A 13 -5.09 11.79 -3.58
C ALA A 13 -4.62 10.49 -2.87
N GLY A 14 -5.41 9.41 -2.96
CA GLY A 14 -5.04 8.11 -2.37
C GLY A 14 -3.88 7.44 -3.11
N VAL A 15 -3.85 7.55 -4.44
CA VAL A 15 -2.78 7.02 -5.29
C VAL A 15 -1.49 7.80 -5.09
N ASP A 16 -1.56 9.13 -5.13
CA ASP A 16 -0.39 10.00 -4.90
C ASP A 16 0.26 9.70 -3.55
N ARG A 17 -0.55 9.69 -2.48
CA ARG A 17 -0.08 9.39 -1.12
C ARG A 17 0.59 8.02 -1.05
N ALA A 18 0.01 7.00 -1.66
CA ALA A 18 0.53 5.64 -1.54
C ALA A 18 1.87 5.47 -2.26
N ILE A 19 2.03 6.09 -3.44
CA ILE A 19 3.31 6.11 -4.16
C ILE A 19 4.35 6.87 -3.34
N GLU A 20 4.02 8.06 -2.83
CA GLU A 20 4.93 8.89 -2.05
C GLU A 20 5.42 8.17 -0.78
N ILE A 21 4.55 7.40 -0.11
CA ILE A 21 4.93 6.60 1.07
C ILE A 21 6.03 5.60 0.73
N VAL A 22 5.92 4.89 -0.41
CA VAL A 22 6.94 3.92 -0.82
C VAL A 22 8.24 4.64 -1.22
N GLU A 23 8.15 5.73 -1.97
CA GLU A 23 9.32 6.50 -2.39
C GLU A 23 10.08 7.07 -1.20
N ARG A 24 9.38 7.66 -0.24
CA ARG A 24 10.00 8.22 0.97
C ARG A 24 10.56 7.15 1.88
N ALA A 25 9.93 5.98 1.98
CA ALA A 25 10.50 4.86 2.72
C ALA A 25 11.82 4.39 2.09
N LEU A 26 11.89 4.30 0.76
CA LEU A 26 13.12 3.97 0.03
C LEU A 26 14.21 5.04 0.24
N GLU A 27 13.84 6.32 0.27
CA GLU A 27 14.78 7.42 0.51
C GLU A 27 15.31 7.45 1.95
N LEU A 28 14.45 7.20 2.94
CA LEU A 28 14.80 7.31 4.36
C LEU A 28 15.50 6.07 4.92
N PHE A 29 15.05 4.87 4.52
CA PHE A 29 15.54 3.60 5.06
C PHE A 29 16.46 2.85 4.09
N GLY A 30 16.49 3.25 2.82
CA GLY A 30 17.19 2.51 1.76
C GLY A 30 16.44 1.24 1.33
N PRO A 31 16.85 0.62 0.20
CA PRO A 31 16.31 -0.66 -0.22
C PRO A 31 16.91 -1.83 0.59
N PRO A 32 16.19 -2.96 0.73
CA PRO A 32 14.85 -3.21 0.19
C PRO A 32 13.72 -2.66 1.07
N ILE A 33 12.64 -2.19 0.42
CA ILE A 33 11.35 -1.92 1.07
C ILE A 33 10.33 -2.93 0.57
N TYR A 34 9.67 -3.63 1.47
CA TYR A 34 8.67 -4.62 1.12
C TYR A 34 7.29 -3.98 1.02
N VAL A 35 6.55 -4.31 -0.03
CA VAL A 35 5.17 -3.84 -0.23
C VAL A 35 4.28 -5.06 -0.39
N ARG A 36 3.27 -5.18 0.48
CA ARG A 36 2.29 -6.26 0.39
C ARG A 36 1.29 -5.95 -0.72
N HIS A 37 1.34 -6.75 -1.78
CA HIS A 37 0.71 -6.56 -3.08
C HIS A 37 1.21 -5.30 -3.80
N GLU A 38 0.82 -5.12 -5.06
CA GLU A 38 1.07 -3.87 -5.79
C GLU A 38 0.49 -2.66 -5.04
N VAL A 39 1.31 -1.61 -4.83
CA VAL A 39 0.91 -0.41 -4.09
C VAL A 39 -0.31 0.26 -4.74
N VAL A 40 -0.37 0.22 -6.08
CA VAL A 40 -1.48 0.61 -6.97
C VAL A 40 -1.43 -0.30 -8.20
N HIS A 41 -2.58 -0.58 -8.82
CA HIS A 41 -2.65 -1.42 -10.02
C HIS A 41 -2.25 -0.67 -11.30
N ASN A 42 -0.98 -0.27 -11.38
CA ASN A 42 -0.39 0.35 -12.56
C ASN A 42 1.03 -0.16 -12.79
N ARG A 43 1.20 -0.95 -13.86
CA ARG A 43 2.48 -1.59 -14.19
C ARG A 43 3.65 -0.61 -14.29
N PHE A 44 3.45 0.57 -14.88
CA PHE A 44 4.53 1.55 -15.03
C PHE A 44 5.01 2.06 -13.66
N VAL A 45 4.09 2.33 -12.74
CA VAL A 45 4.40 2.74 -11.36
C VAL A 45 5.11 1.60 -10.62
N VAL A 46 4.55 0.40 -10.65
CA VAL A 46 5.09 -0.77 -9.93
C VAL A 46 6.50 -1.09 -10.41
N ASP A 47 6.73 -1.15 -11.73
CA ASP A 47 8.06 -1.41 -12.30
C ASP A 47 9.05 -0.27 -11.98
N GLY A 48 8.56 0.97 -11.89
CA GLY A 48 9.34 2.12 -11.44
C GLY A 48 9.86 1.95 -10.02
N LEU A 49 8.97 1.55 -9.10
CA LEU A 49 9.31 1.30 -7.70
C LEU A 49 10.21 0.06 -7.54
N ARG A 50 9.97 -1.01 -8.31
CA ARG A 50 10.86 -2.19 -8.34
C ARG A 50 12.29 -1.80 -8.71
N ARG A 51 12.47 -0.97 -9.74
CA ARG A 51 13.80 -0.47 -10.13
C ARG A 51 14.47 0.39 -9.06
N LYS A 52 13.70 1.04 -8.19
CA LYS A 52 14.21 1.81 -7.04
C LYS A 52 14.52 0.91 -5.82
N GLY A 53 14.16 -0.37 -5.85
CA GLY A 53 14.43 -1.33 -4.78
C GLY A 53 13.23 -1.70 -3.90
N ALA A 54 12.00 -1.39 -4.33
CA ALA A 54 10.82 -1.96 -3.71
C ALA A 54 10.65 -3.44 -4.12
N ILE A 55 10.33 -4.29 -3.16
CA ILE A 55 10.02 -5.72 -3.36
C ILE A 55 8.54 -5.91 -3.09
N PHE A 56 7.80 -6.35 -4.11
CA PHE A 56 6.37 -6.64 -3.99
C PHE A 56 6.19 -8.12 -3.67
N VAL A 57 5.48 -8.41 -2.57
CA VAL A 57 5.19 -9.77 -2.08
C VAL A 57 3.68 -9.99 -2.02
N GLU A 58 3.24 -11.24 -2.07
CA GLU A 58 1.83 -11.57 -1.91
C GLU A 58 1.49 -11.69 -0.42
N GLU A 59 2.33 -12.38 0.33
CA GLU A 59 2.10 -12.67 1.75
C GLU A 59 3.21 -12.16 2.66
N LEU A 60 2.88 -12.04 3.95
CA LEU A 60 3.83 -11.49 4.92
C LEU A 60 4.99 -12.44 5.20
N ASP A 61 4.80 -13.75 5.15
CA ASP A 61 5.85 -14.76 5.38
C ASP A 61 7.03 -14.67 4.39
N GLU A 62 6.83 -14.02 3.25
CA GLU A 62 7.89 -13.68 2.28
C GLU A 62 8.79 -12.49 2.73
N VAL A 63 8.39 -11.78 3.78
CA VAL A 63 9.11 -10.62 4.32
C VAL A 63 10.03 -11.06 5.47
N PRO A 64 11.29 -10.61 5.57
CA PRO A 64 12.15 -10.78 6.76
C PRO A 64 11.59 -10.07 8.01
N ASP A 65 11.89 -10.59 9.20
CA ASP A 65 11.35 -10.07 10.48
C ASP A 65 11.83 -8.63 10.84
N ASP A 66 13.00 -8.22 10.35
CA ASP A 66 13.60 -6.90 10.60
C ASP A 66 13.30 -5.88 9.49
N ALA A 67 12.52 -6.27 8.48
CA ALA A 67 12.26 -5.43 7.33
C ALA A 67 11.09 -4.45 7.54
N THR A 68 11.10 -3.38 6.74
CA THR A 68 9.97 -2.45 6.64
C THR A 68 8.96 -2.95 5.61
N VAL A 69 7.68 -3.01 6.02
CA VAL A 69 6.55 -3.42 5.17
C VAL A 69 5.59 -2.26 4.95
N ILE A 70 5.09 -2.14 3.73
CA ILE A 70 4.08 -1.17 3.35
C ILE A 70 2.83 -1.91 2.88
N PHE A 71 1.67 -1.61 3.47
CA PHE A 71 0.38 -2.08 2.95
C PHE A 71 -0.07 -1.20 1.79
N SER A 72 -0.59 -1.82 0.72
CA SER A 72 -1.04 -1.10 -0.48
C SER A 72 -2.20 -0.13 -0.23
N ALA A 73 -2.50 0.73 -1.22
CA ALA A 73 -3.60 1.69 -1.16
C ALA A 73 -4.99 1.04 -0.98
N HIS A 74 -5.11 -0.23 -1.33
CA HIS A 74 -6.36 -1.00 -1.38
C HIS A 74 -6.79 -1.53 0.00
N GLY A 75 -5.93 -1.41 1.01
CA GLY A 75 -6.20 -1.96 2.33
C GLY A 75 -5.85 -3.44 2.47
N VAL A 76 -5.84 -3.89 3.72
CA VAL A 76 -5.60 -5.30 4.09
C VAL A 76 -6.64 -5.76 5.10
N ALA A 77 -6.83 -7.07 5.20
CA ALA A 77 -7.69 -7.66 6.22
C ALA A 77 -7.09 -7.48 7.62
N ARG A 78 -7.96 -7.49 8.65
CA ARG A 78 -7.55 -7.40 10.05
C ARG A 78 -6.56 -8.50 10.45
N ALA A 79 -6.73 -9.71 9.91
CA ALA A 79 -5.82 -10.83 10.14
C ALA A 79 -4.38 -10.51 9.69
N VAL A 80 -4.20 -9.82 8.56
CA VAL A 80 -2.88 -9.39 8.05
C VAL A 80 -2.26 -8.34 8.96
N GLN A 81 -3.06 -7.40 9.47
CA GLN A 81 -2.58 -6.40 10.45
C GLN A 81 -2.12 -7.07 11.75
N THR A 82 -2.91 -8.03 12.25
CA THR A 82 -2.56 -8.80 13.45
C THR A 82 -1.29 -9.63 13.24
N GLU A 83 -1.13 -10.24 12.07
CA GLU A 83 0.07 -11.00 11.74
C GLU A 83 1.32 -10.12 11.71
N ALA A 84 1.26 -8.95 11.07
CA ALA A 84 2.38 -8.01 11.05
C ALA A 84 2.76 -7.54 12.47
N GLN A 85 1.77 -7.28 13.32
CA GLN A 85 1.99 -6.94 14.74
C GLN A 85 2.61 -8.10 15.52
N ARG A 86 2.11 -9.33 15.33
CA ARG A 86 2.63 -10.55 15.97
C ARG A 86 4.10 -10.76 15.62
N ARG A 87 4.46 -10.49 14.36
CA ARG A 87 5.84 -10.56 13.85
C ARG A 87 6.70 -9.33 14.16
N GLN A 88 6.13 -8.30 14.80
CA GLN A 88 6.82 -7.07 15.17
C GLN A 88 7.45 -6.33 13.97
N LEU A 89 6.85 -6.46 12.78
CA LEU A 89 7.32 -5.80 11.57
C LEU A 89 7.16 -4.28 11.70
N THR A 90 8.07 -3.53 11.10
CA THR A 90 7.92 -2.07 10.96
C THR A 90 6.96 -1.80 9.81
N VAL A 91 5.74 -1.33 10.11
CA VAL A 91 4.67 -1.18 9.10
C VAL A 91 4.34 0.28 8.82
N PHE A 92 4.30 0.64 7.53
CA PHE A 92 3.63 1.85 7.04
C PHE A 92 2.33 1.49 6.32
N ASP A 93 1.21 2.09 6.73
CA ASP A 93 -0.08 1.84 6.10
C ASP A 93 -0.39 2.89 5.02
N ALA A 94 -0.24 2.49 3.76
CA ALA A 94 -0.57 3.33 2.60
C ALA A 94 -2.04 3.25 2.20
N THR A 95 -2.89 2.51 2.93
CA THR A 95 -4.33 2.42 2.69
C THR A 95 -4.94 3.81 2.49
N CYS A 96 -5.72 3.97 1.43
CA CYS A 96 -6.42 5.22 1.17
C CYS A 96 -7.40 5.51 2.34
N PRO A 97 -7.44 6.73 2.90
CA PRO A 97 -8.35 7.05 4.00
C PRO A 97 -9.84 6.80 3.68
N LEU A 98 -10.22 6.87 2.41
CA LEU A 98 -11.58 6.53 1.96
C LEU A 98 -11.87 5.02 2.02
N VAL A 99 -10.85 4.17 1.86
CA VAL A 99 -10.95 2.72 2.10
C VAL A 99 -11.03 2.44 3.59
N THR A 100 -10.17 3.06 4.40
CA THR A 100 -10.22 2.95 5.87
C THR A 100 -11.59 3.33 6.42
N LYS A 101 -12.22 4.37 5.86
CA LYS A 101 -13.60 4.76 6.23
C LYS A 101 -14.59 3.60 6.08
N VAL A 102 -14.53 2.87 4.97
CA VAL A 102 -15.40 1.70 4.76
C VAL A 102 -15.05 0.57 5.73
N HIS A 103 -13.76 0.32 5.99
CA HIS A 103 -13.34 -0.68 6.98
C HIS A 103 -13.85 -0.38 8.39
N MET A 104 -13.92 0.90 8.78
CA MET A 104 -14.47 1.31 10.08
C MET A 104 -15.96 0.99 10.20
N GLU A 105 -16.76 1.28 9.16
CA GLU A 105 -18.19 0.95 9.15
C GLU A 105 -18.43 -0.56 9.21
N VAL A 106 -17.68 -1.35 8.43
CA VAL A 106 -17.75 -2.83 8.48
C VAL A 106 -17.41 -3.34 9.88
N THR A 107 -16.37 -2.79 10.51
CA THR A 107 -15.98 -3.16 11.87
C THR A 107 -17.03 -2.78 12.90
N ARG A 108 -17.73 -1.65 12.72
CA ARG A 108 -18.83 -1.25 13.59
C ARG A 108 -19.98 -2.25 13.51
N TYR A 109 -20.49 -2.50 12.30
CA TYR A 109 -21.61 -3.44 12.11
C TYR A 109 -21.28 -4.85 12.58
N ALA A 110 -20.07 -5.36 12.32
CA ALA A 110 -19.66 -6.67 12.82
C ALA A 110 -19.66 -6.79 14.36
N ARG A 111 -19.57 -5.67 15.10
CA ARG A 111 -19.71 -5.66 16.56
C ARG A 111 -21.16 -5.61 17.02
N GLU A 112 -22.07 -5.17 16.17
CA GLU A 112 -23.50 -5.03 16.46
C GLU A 112 -24.28 -6.33 16.20
N GLY A 113 -23.74 -7.25 15.40
CA GLY A 113 -24.35 -8.55 15.05
C GLY A 113 -25.08 -8.50 13.71
#